data_AF-A0A482VXD5-F1
#
_entry.id   AF-A0A482VXD5-F1
#
_cell.length_a   1.000
_cell.length_b   1.000
_cell.length_c   1.000
_cell.angle_alpha   90.00
_cell.angle_beta   90.00
_cell.angle_gamma   90.00
#
_symmetry.space_group_name_H-M   'P 1'
#
loop_
_entity.id
_entity.type
_entity.pdbx_description
1 polymer ?
#
loop_
_entity_poly.entity_id
_entity_poly.type
_entity_poly.pdbx_seq_one_letter_code
_entity_poly.pdbx_strand_id
1 'polypeptide(L)'
;WFQGTKKVKAQGIGVHSAEEINAFGQGDLKVLSDMLADKPFFFGDEPTTLDVVVFAQLAQIYFIDKEVSYALRDYMTESCPNLVGLVNRMKERCFPDWDDICTTLDLNSHLPKPAPEESKDNKEGGKDEKEGDQEKEPDDKDIEKEKADEKEKDKGKEKETEENKEKETK
;
A
#
# COMPACT_ATOMS: atom_id res chain seq x y z
N TRP A 1 -22.11 -5.74 -21.55
CA TRP A 1 -21.32 -6.55 -20.59
C TRP A 1 -19.86 -6.79 -21.04
N PHE A 2 -19.50 -6.76 -22.32
CA PHE A 2 -18.12 -7.01 -22.81
C PHE A 2 -17.16 -5.79 -22.87
N GLN A 3 -17.61 -4.57 -22.55
CA GLN A 3 -16.79 -3.36 -22.73
C GLN A 3 -15.83 -3.06 -21.56
N GLY A 4 -16.03 -3.66 -20.38
CA GLY A 4 -15.18 -3.44 -19.21
C GLY A 4 -13.80 -4.12 -19.31
N THR A 5 -13.76 -5.34 -19.86
CA THR A 5 -12.55 -6.18 -19.89
C THR A 5 -11.42 -5.60 -20.75
N LYS A 6 -11.75 -4.80 -21.78
CA LYS A 6 -10.76 -4.14 -22.63
C LYS A 6 -10.06 -2.96 -21.94
N LYS A 7 -10.79 -2.19 -21.12
CA LYS A 7 -10.22 -1.07 -20.35
C LYS A 7 -9.34 -1.55 -19.19
N VAL A 8 -9.72 -2.66 -18.53
CA VAL A 8 -8.97 -3.24 -17.41
C VAL A 8 -7.61 -3.78 -17.87
N LYS A 9 -7.55 -4.47 -19.01
CA LYS A 9 -6.29 -4.96 -19.60
C LYS A 9 -5.34 -3.84 -20.05
N ALA A 10 -5.87 -2.71 -20.52
CA ALA A 10 -5.04 -1.58 -20.95
C ALA A 10 -4.33 -0.88 -19.77
N GLN A 11 -4.79 -1.07 -18.54
CA GLN A 11 -4.19 -0.55 -17.31
C GLN A 11 -3.23 -1.56 -16.64
N GLY A 12 -2.90 -2.68 -17.31
CA GLY A 12 -2.06 -3.75 -16.74
C GLY A 12 -2.76 -4.63 -15.70
N ILE A 13 -4.00 -4.32 -15.31
CA ILE A 13 -4.79 -5.12 -14.37
C ILE A 13 -5.25 -6.38 -15.11
N GLY A 14 -4.81 -7.56 -14.64
CA GLY A 14 -5.21 -8.85 -15.19
C GLY A 14 -4.58 -9.21 -16.55
N VAL A 15 -3.42 -8.63 -16.88
CA VAL A 15 -2.63 -9.05 -18.06
C VAL A 15 -1.72 -10.24 -17.77
N HIS A 16 -1.35 -10.45 -16.51
CA HIS A 16 -0.52 -11.57 -16.06
C HIS A 16 -1.38 -12.69 -15.48
N SER A 17 -0.98 -13.93 -15.75
CA SER A 17 -1.49 -15.12 -15.07
C SER A 17 -1.07 -15.15 -13.60
N ALA A 18 -1.79 -15.93 -12.79
CA ALA A 18 -1.42 -16.12 -11.39
C ALA A 18 0.00 -16.72 -11.23
N GLU A 19 0.41 -17.58 -12.16
CA GLU A 19 1.75 -18.17 -12.19
C GLU A 19 2.83 -17.12 -12.47
N GLU A 20 2.61 -16.22 -13.44
CA GLU A 20 3.54 -15.12 -13.72
C GLU A 20 3.65 -14.16 -12.53
N ILE A 21 2.53 -13.82 -11.90
CA ILE A 21 2.52 -12.96 -10.70
C ILE A 21 3.32 -13.60 -9.57
N ASN A 22 3.15 -14.90 -9.34
CA ASN A 22 3.95 -15.63 -8.35
C ASN A 22 5.43 -15.64 -8.72
N ALA A 23 5.78 -15.85 -9.99
CA ALA A 23 7.17 -15.84 -10.44
C ALA A 23 7.84 -14.47 -10.24
N PHE A 24 7.12 -13.36 -10.50
CA PHE A 24 7.61 -12.01 -10.21
C PHE A 24 7.84 -11.81 -8.72
N GLY A 25 6.86 -12.15 -7.88
CA GLY A 25 7.00 -12.04 -6.44
C GLY A 25 8.16 -12.86 -5.88
N GLN A 26 8.37 -14.09 -6.38
CA GLN A 26 9.54 -14.90 -5.99
C GLN A 26 10.87 -14.27 -6.43
N GLY A 27 10.89 -13.66 -7.62
CA GLY A 27 12.03 -12.89 -8.12
C GLY A 27 12.36 -11.70 -7.21
N ASP A 28 11.36 -10.92 -6.82
CA ASP A 28 11.52 -9.76 -5.93
C ASP A 28 12.01 -10.20 -4.54
N LEU A 29 11.42 -11.26 -3.97
CA LEU A 29 11.88 -11.86 -2.71
C LEU A 29 13.34 -12.30 -2.79
N LYS A 30 13.73 -12.94 -3.89
CA LYS A 30 15.11 -13.37 -4.09
C LYS A 30 16.07 -12.18 -4.15
N VAL A 31 15.72 -11.12 -4.89
CA VAL A 31 16.57 -9.91 -4.99
C VAL A 31 16.72 -9.23 -3.63
N LEU A 32 15.63 -9.10 -2.87
CA LEU A 32 15.68 -8.54 -1.51
C LEU A 32 16.53 -9.41 -0.58
N SER A 33 16.37 -10.74 -0.65
CA SER A 33 17.18 -11.69 0.11
C SER A 33 18.67 -11.57 -0.22
N ASP A 34 19.02 -11.51 -1.50
CA ASP A 34 20.40 -11.38 -1.97
C ASP A 34 21.01 -10.01 -1.57
N MET A 35 20.20 -8.94 -1.58
CA MET A 35 20.63 -7.60 -1.16
C MET A 35 20.86 -7.49 0.35
N LEU A 36 19.99 -8.13 1.15
CA LEU A 36 20.14 -8.22 2.60
C LEU A 36 21.37 -9.08 2.97
N ALA A 37 21.55 -10.20 2.27
CA ALA A 37 22.62 -11.16 2.52
C ALA A 37 22.67 -11.54 4.02
N ASP A 38 23.85 -11.46 4.63
CA ASP A 38 24.09 -11.74 6.05
C ASP A 38 23.97 -10.51 6.96
N LYS A 39 23.60 -9.34 6.40
CA LYS A 39 23.47 -8.11 7.18
C LYS A 39 22.17 -8.13 8.00
N PRO A 40 22.16 -7.49 9.18
CA PRO A 40 20.91 -7.32 9.91
C PRO A 40 19.96 -6.39 9.13
N PHE A 41 20.41 -5.27 8.57
CA PHE A 41 19.56 -4.37 7.79
C PHE A 41 20.17 -4.11 6.41
N PHE A 42 19.38 -3.61 5.46
CA PHE A 42 19.82 -3.49 4.06
C PHE A 42 21.11 -2.67 3.90
N PHE A 43 21.29 -1.63 4.73
CA PHE A 43 22.43 -0.72 4.69
C PHE A 43 23.36 -0.78 5.91
N GLY A 44 23.31 -1.84 6.72
CA GLY A 44 24.24 -2.06 7.82
C GLY A 44 23.55 -2.50 9.11
N ASP A 45 24.02 -1.96 10.24
CA ASP A 45 23.64 -2.40 11.59
C ASP A 45 22.37 -1.73 12.14
N GLU A 46 21.92 -0.63 11.53
CA GLU A 46 20.69 0.07 11.89
C GLU A 46 19.66 0.07 10.75
N PRO A 47 18.36 0.01 11.06
CA PRO A 47 17.30 0.02 10.06
C PRO A 47 17.22 1.39 9.40
N THR A 48 16.91 1.34 8.11
CA THR A 48 16.66 2.51 7.28
C THR A 48 15.22 2.52 6.81
N THR A 49 14.83 3.57 6.10
CA THR A 49 13.51 3.66 5.47
C THR A 49 13.23 2.45 4.56
N LEU A 50 14.27 1.90 3.91
CA LEU A 50 14.10 0.71 3.08
C LEU A 50 13.65 -0.49 3.92
N ASP A 51 14.24 -0.71 5.09
CA ASP A 51 13.85 -1.81 5.99
C ASP A 51 12.39 -1.67 6.46
N VAL A 52 11.93 -0.45 6.72
CA VAL A 52 10.53 -0.16 7.09
C VAL A 52 9.57 -0.49 5.94
N VAL A 53 9.88 -0.05 4.72
CA VAL A 53 9.04 -0.28 3.54
C VAL A 53 9.01 -1.78 3.19
N VAL A 54 10.17 -2.44 3.22
CA VAL A 54 10.27 -3.89 2.97
C VAL A 54 9.52 -4.65 4.05
N PHE A 55 9.64 -4.28 5.32
CA PHE A 55 8.84 -4.89 6.40
C PHE A 55 7.34 -4.81 6.12
N ALA A 56 6.82 -3.63 5.73
CA ALA A 56 5.40 -3.45 5.47
C ALA A 56 4.88 -4.40 4.38
N GLN A 57 5.68 -4.63 3.32
CA GLN A 57 5.32 -5.56 2.25
C GLN A 57 5.47 -7.03 2.68
N LEU A 58 6.58 -7.38 3.34
CA LEU A 58 6.87 -8.77 3.70
C LEU A 58 5.99 -9.27 4.85
N ALA A 59 5.58 -8.41 5.78
CA ALA A 59 4.67 -8.76 6.86
C ALA A 59 3.32 -9.26 6.30
N GLN A 60 2.82 -8.64 5.24
CA GLN A 60 1.59 -9.06 4.57
C GLN A 60 1.70 -10.45 3.92
N ILE A 61 2.91 -10.84 3.51
CA ILE A 61 3.19 -12.16 2.94
C ILE A 61 3.35 -13.18 4.07
N TYR A 62 4.15 -12.85 5.08
CA TYR A 62 4.60 -13.79 6.11
C TYR A 62 3.52 -14.16 7.12
N PHE A 63 2.67 -13.19 7.51
CA PHE A 63 1.65 -13.40 8.54
C PHE A 63 0.31 -13.91 7.98
N ILE A 64 0.24 -14.31 6.72
CA ILE A 64 -0.92 -15.05 6.19
C ILE A 64 -1.00 -16.39 6.93
N ASP A 65 -2.21 -16.68 7.43
CA ASP A 65 -2.52 -17.90 8.18
C ASP A 65 -1.97 -19.15 7.46
N LYS A 66 -1.30 -20.02 8.22
CA LYS A 66 -0.62 -21.20 7.70
C LYS A 66 -1.57 -22.20 7.03
N GLU A 67 -2.83 -22.21 7.42
CA GLU A 67 -3.87 -23.04 6.82
C GLU A 67 -4.26 -22.56 5.41
N VAL A 68 -3.92 -21.32 5.05
CA VAL A 68 -4.11 -20.77 3.70
C VAL A 68 -2.90 -21.12 2.85
N SER A 69 -3.12 -21.81 1.73
CA SER A 69 -2.07 -22.08 0.74
C SER A 69 -1.63 -20.77 0.07
N TYR A 70 -0.36 -20.38 0.25
CA TYR A 70 0.15 -19.14 -0.33
C TYR A 70 1.63 -19.28 -0.74
N ALA A 71 1.85 -19.45 -2.04
CA ALA A 71 3.16 -19.81 -2.60
C ALA A 71 4.29 -18.82 -2.28
N LEU A 72 3.99 -17.52 -2.14
CA LEU A 72 5.01 -16.52 -1.81
C LEU A 72 5.47 -16.62 -0.35
N ARG A 73 4.58 -16.94 0.60
CA ARG A 73 4.95 -17.19 2.00
C ARG A 73 5.83 -18.43 2.10
N ASP A 74 5.45 -19.49 1.40
CA ASP A 74 6.17 -20.76 1.43
C ASP A 74 7.57 -20.57 0.83
N TYR A 75 7.67 -19.92 -0.34
CA TYR A 75 8.96 -19.56 -0.94
C TYR A 75 9.82 -18.67 -0.04
N MET A 76 9.24 -17.62 0.58
CA MET A 76 9.97 -16.74 1.49
C MET A 76 10.53 -17.51 2.70
N THR A 77 9.75 -18.44 3.25
CA THR A 77 10.15 -19.23 4.42
C THR A 77 11.24 -20.24 4.09
N GLU A 78 11.15 -20.89 2.93
CA GLU A 78 12.06 -21.96 2.52
C GLU A 78 13.35 -21.43 1.86
N SER A 79 13.23 -20.39 1.04
CA SER A 79 14.31 -19.91 0.18
C SER A 79 14.90 -18.56 0.62
N CYS A 80 14.20 -17.79 1.47
CA CYS A 80 14.63 -16.46 1.93
C CYS A 80 14.54 -16.31 3.46
N PRO A 81 15.10 -17.23 4.27
CA PRO A 81 14.96 -17.20 5.73
C PRO A 81 15.56 -15.95 6.39
N ASN A 82 16.52 -15.29 5.75
CA ASN A 82 17.06 -14.00 6.21
C ASN A 82 16.00 -12.87 6.17
N LEU A 83 15.10 -12.88 5.19
CA LEU A 83 13.97 -11.96 5.12
C LEU A 83 12.95 -12.22 6.23
N VAL A 84 12.70 -13.48 6.58
CA VAL A 84 11.90 -13.83 7.77
C VAL A 84 12.55 -13.25 9.04
N GLY A 85 13.88 -13.35 9.14
CA GLY A 85 14.66 -12.74 10.22
C GLY A 85 14.51 -11.22 10.27
N LEU A 86 14.55 -10.53 9.12
CA LEU A 86 14.30 -9.09 9.02
C LEU A 86 12.89 -8.73 9.50
N VAL A 87 11.88 -9.46 9.05
CA VAL A 87 10.47 -9.21 9.42
C VAL A 87 10.28 -9.31 10.92
N ASN A 88 10.79 -10.36 11.56
CA ASN A 88 10.66 -10.53 13.00
C ASN A 88 11.39 -9.44 13.79
N ARG A 89 12.61 -9.06 13.38
CA ARG A 89 13.37 -7.97 14.02
C ARG A 89 12.66 -6.62 13.93
N MET A 90 12.10 -6.30 12.77
CA MET A 90 11.34 -5.05 12.57
C MET A 90 10.04 -5.07 13.39
N LYS A 91 9.32 -6.20 13.42
CA LYS A 91 8.12 -6.37 14.26
C LYS A 91 8.43 -6.11 15.73
N GLU A 92 9.42 -6.81 16.28
CA GLU A 92 9.80 -6.72 17.70
C GLU A 92 10.27 -5.31 18.09
N ARG A 93 10.96 -4.61 17.17
CA ARG A 93 11.46 -3.25 17.42
C ARG A 93 10.38 -2.18 17.35
N CYS A 94 9.39 -2.32 16.45
CA CYS A 94 8.43 -1.27 16.14
C CYS A 94 7.02 -1.49 16.73
N PHE A 95 6.65 -2.73 17.03
CA PHE A 95 5.29 -3.11 17.42
C PHE A 95 5.32 -4.02 18.67
N PRO A 96 5.62 -3.46 19.85
CA PRO A 96 5.65 -4.24 21.09
C PRO A 96 4.28 -4.83 21.47
N ASP A 97 3.20 -4.22 20.98
CA ASP A 97 1.80 -4.60 21.15
C ASP A 97 1.22 -5.32 19.91
N TRP A 98 2.07 -5.94 19.08
CA TRP A 98 1.66 -6.58 17.82
C TRP A 98 0.45 -7.51 17.96
N ASP A 99 0.46 -8.40 18.96
CA ASP A 99 -0.62 -9.36 19.15
C ASP A 99 -1.94 -8.67 19.53
N ASP A 100 -1.89 -7.61 20.33
CA ASP A 100 -3.06 -6.82 20.70
C ASP A 100 -3.62 -6.07 19.47
N ILE A 101 -2.76 -5.47 18.65
CA ILE A 101 -3.16 -4.80 17.39
C ILE A 101 -3.83 -5.81 16.45
N CYS A 102 -3.23 -6.99 16.25
CA CYS A 102 -3.76 -8.00 15.33
C CYS A 102 -5.07 -8.64 15.81
N THR A 103 -5.29 -8.74 17.12
CA THR A 103 -6.51 -9.36 17.68
C THR A 103 -7.66 -8.37 17.84
N THR A 104 -7.37 -7.14 18.24
CA THR A 104 -8.39 -6.11 18.50
C THR A 104 -8.67 -5.23 17.29
N LEU A 105 -7.79 -5.24 16.28
CA LEU A 105 -7.76 -4.33 15.13
C LEU A 105 -7.65 -2.85 15.56
N ASP A 106 -7.15 -2.59 16.78
CA ASP A 106 -6.89 -1.26 17.29
C ASP A 106 -5.43 -0.88 17.00
N LEU A 107 -5.23 0.01 16.03
CA LEU A 107 -3.90 0.49 15.63
C LEU A 107 -3.19 1.32 16.71
N ASN A 108 -3.91 1.73 17.78
CA ASN A 108 -3.39 2.56 18.85
C ASN A 108 -3.60 1.91 20.23
N SER A 109 -3.52 0.58 20.33
CA SER A 109 -3.67 -0.15 21.61
C SER A 109 -2.78 0.35 22.74
N HIS A 110 -1.59 0.86 22.41
CA HIS A 110 -0.65 1.45 23.37
C HIS A 110 -1.05 2.85 23.88
N LEU A 111 -1.97 3.56 23.22
CA LEU A 111 -2.41 4.89 23.67
C LEU A 111 -3.50 4.75 24.73
N PRO A 112 -3.51 5.61 25.77
CA PRO A 112 -4.61 5.66 26.73
C PRO A 112 -5.91 5.96 26.00
N LYS A 113 -6.86 5.02 26.04
CA LYS A 113 -8.19 5.23 25.46
C LYS A 113 -8.91 6.33 26.25
N PRO A 114 -9.61 7.27 25.57
CA PRO A 114 -10.51 8.16 26.26
C PRO A 114 -11.51 7.32 27.08
N ALA A 115 -11.85 7.80 28.28
CA ALA A 115 -12.80 7.10 29.13
C ALA A 115 -14.09 6.81 28.35
N PRO A 116 -14.69 5.61 28.48
CA PRO A 116 -15.96 5.33 27.81
C PRO A 116 -16.98 6.39 28.25
N GLU A 117 -17.51 7.16 27.31
CA GLU A 117 -18.65 8.01 27.61
C GLU A 117 -19.81 7.09 28.01
N GLU A 118 -20.24 7.19 29.26
CA GLU A 118 -21.48 6.55 29.71
C GLU A 118 -22.63 7.12 28.87
N SER A 119 -23.15 6.32 27.93
CA SER A 119 -24.39 6.65 27.23
C SER A 119 -25.53 6.62 28.24
N LYS A 120 -25.85 7.77 28.83
CA LYS A 120 -27.10 7.97 29.56
C LYS A 120 -28.24 8.03 28.55
N ASP A 121 -28.96 6.93 28.46
CA ASP A 121 -30.31 6.86 27.92
C ASP A 121 -31.19 7.89 28.65
N ASN A 122 -31.68 8.91 27.93
CA ASN A 122 -32.88 9.62 28.36
C ASN A 122 -33.61 10.23 27.16
N LYS A 123 -34.90 9.89 27.08
CA LYS A 123 -35.85 10.26 26.03
C LYS A 123 -36.70 11.47 26.49
N GLU A 124 -37.14 12.26 25.50
CA GLU A 124 -38.14 13.36 25.53
C GLU A 124 -37.68 14.71 26.12
N GLY A 125 -37.83 15.88 25.48
CA GLY A 125 -38.39 16.27 24.17
C GLY A 125 -38.39 17.81 24.04
N GLY A 126 -38.52 18.35 22.81
CA GLY A 126 -39.00 19.72 22.56
C GLY A 126 -38.09 20.73 21.83
N LYS A 127 -38.10 20.66 20.48
CA LYS A 127 -38.09 21.72 19.44
C LYS A 127 -37.56 23.14 19.77
N ASP A 128 -36.53 23.60 19.03
CA ASP A 128 -36.67 24.66 18.01
C ASP A 128 -35.42 24.75 17.09
N GLU A 129 -35.65 25.19 15.86
CA GLU A 129 -34.84 25.09 14.65
C GLU A 129 -33.60 26.03 14.62
N LYS A 130 -32.50 25.65 13.94
CA LYS A 130 -32.11 26.12 12.58
C LYS A 130 -30.63 25.81 12.21
N GLU A 131 -30.44 25.41 10.94
CA GLU A 131 -29.22 25.48 10.07
C GLU A 131 -27.95 24.74 10.58
N GLY A 132 -27.41 23.69 9.95
CA GLY A 132 -27.41 23.29 8.55
C GLY A 132 -25.98 23.34 8.03
N ASP A 133 -25.25 22.22 8.09
CA ASP A 133 -24.09 22.00 7.21
C ASP A 133 -24.00 20.51 6.84
N GLN A 134 -24.33 20.23 5.59
CA GLN A 134 -24.14 18.92 4.97
C GLN A 134 -22.68 18.83 4.57
N GLU A 135 -21.92 17.94 5.20
CA GLU A 135 -20.67 17.43 4.61
C GLU A 135 -21.02 16.78 3.26
N LYS A 136 -20.62 17.45 2.18
CA LYS A 136 -20.69 16.91 0.83
C LYS A 136 -19.62 15.82 0.69
N GLU A 137 -20.05 14.62 0.34
CA GLU A 137 -19.17 13.68 -0.36
C GLU A 137 -18.63 14.36 -1.63
N PRO A 138 -17.33 14.21 -1.96
CA PRO A 138 -16.81 14.74 -3.21
C PRO A 138 -17.42 13.97 -4.40
N ASP A 139 -18.17 14.70 -5.23
CA ASP A 139 -18.76 14.24 -6.49
C ASP A 139 -17.63 13.83 -7.47
N ASP A 140 -17.84 12.73 -8.19
CA ASP A 140 -16.94 12.04 -9.14
C ASP A 140 -16.41 12.93 -10.32
N LYS A 141 -16.76 14.22 -10.33
CA LYS A 141 -16.44 15.18 -11.41
C LYS A 141 -15.16 15.97 -11.19
N ASP A 142 -14.62 16.04 -9.97
CA ASP A 142 -13.38 16.79 -9.72
C ASP A 142 -12.11 16.01 -10.11
N ILE A 143 -12.17 14.68 -10.18
CA ILE A 143 -11.06 13.83 -10.66
C ILE A 143 -10.85 13.96 -12.19
N GLU A 144 -11.89 14.29 -12.95
CA GLU A 144 -11.77 14.46 -14.41
C GLU A 144 -11.08 15.78 -14.80
N LYS A 145 -11.11 16.80 -13.94
CA LYS A 145 -10.53 18.11 -14.24
C LYS A 145 -9.01 18.13 -14.01
N GLU A 146 -8.52 17.47 -12.97
CA GLU A 146 -7.07 17.36 -12.72
C GLU A 146 -6.36 16.49 -13.76
N LYS A 147 -7.00 15.42 -14.25
CA LYS A 147 -6.44 14.58 -15.34
C LYS A 147 -6.47 15.26 -16.72
N ALA A 148 -7.28 16.29 -16.91
CA ALA A 148 -7.31 17.06 -18.16
C ALA A 148 -6.15 18.07 -18.23
N ASP A 149 -5.84 18.75 -17.12
CA ASP A 149 -4.74 19.72 -17.01
C ASP A 149 -3.35 19.08 -17.16
N GLU A 150 -3.14 17.87 -16.62
CA GLU A 150 -1.87 17.15 -16.76
C GLU A 150 -1.60 16.70 -18.22
N LYS A 151 -2.66 16.39 -18.97
CA LYS A 151 -2.57 15.89 -20.35
C LYS A 151 -2.33 17.01 -21.38
N GLU A 152 -2.68 18.26 -21.08
CA GLU A 152 -2.30 19.42 -21.91
C GLU A 152 -0.83 19.83 -21.67
N LYS A 153 -0.31 19.65 -20.44
CA LYS A 153 1.07 20.01 -20.10
C LYS A 153 2.11 19.09 -20.74
N ASP A 154 1.78 17.81 -20.91
CA ASP A 154 2.69 16.83 -21.54
C ASP A 154 2.74 16.97 -23.07
N LYS A 155 1.59 17.27 -23.70
CA LYS A 155 1.51 17.56 -25.14
C LYS A 155 2.23 18.86 -25.56
N GLY A 156 2.32 19.84 -24.67
CA GLY A 156 3.09 21.06 -24.91
C GLY A 156 4.59 20.81 -24.98
N LYS A 157 5.09 19.86 -24.16
CA LYS A 157 6.52 19.56 -24.04
C LYS A 157 7.05 18.74 -25.22
N GLU A 158 6.24 17.84 -25.79
CA GLU A 158 6.61 17.10 -27.00
C GLU A 158 6.66 17.99 -28.25
N LYS A 159 5.77 18.99 -28.38
CA LYS A 159 5.74 19.92 -29.52
C LYS A 159 6.93 20.89 -29.56
N GLU A 160 7.38 21.38 -28.41
CA GLU A 160 8.60 22.21 -28.34
C GLU A 160 9.87 21.41 -28.66
N THR A 161 9.86 20.09 -28.47
CA THR A 161 11.02 19.23 -28.74
C THR A 161 11.15 18.86 -30.24
N GLU A 162 10.04 18.75 -30.97
CA GLU A 162 10.06 18.54 -32.43
C GLU A 162 10.41 19.83 -33.21
N GLU A 163 9.88 20.99 -32.82
CA GLU A 163 10.13 22.24 -33.56
C GLU A 163 11.58 22.74 -33.41
N ASN A 164 12.27 22.36 -32.33
CA ASN A 164 13.69 22.67 -32.13
C ASN A 164 14.63 21.73 -32.92
N LYS A 165 14.16 20.53 -33.27
CA LYS A 165 14.95 19.54 -34.03
C LYS A 165 14.93 19.82 -35.53
N GLU A 166 13.86 20.40 -36.06
CA GLU A 166 13.79 20.84 -37.47
C GLU A 166 14.58 22.12 -37.78
N LYS A 167 14.90 22.96 -36.79
CA LYS A 167 15.77 24.13 -36.99
C LYS A 167 17.28 23.83 -36.98
N GLU A 168 17.70 22.68 -36.48
CA GLU A 168 19.11 22.24 -36.52
C GLU A 168 19.46 21.39 -37.76
N THR A 169 18.49 21.10 -38.63
CA THR A 169 18.71 20.27 -39.83
C THR A 169 18.52 21.02 -41.16
N LYS A 170 18.65 22.34 -41.19
CA LYS A 170 18.61 23.13 -42.43
C LYS A 170 19.78 24.11 -42.54
#